data_AF-A0A5K0W9M2-F1
#
_entry.id   AF-A0A5K0W9M2-F1
#
_cell.length_a   1.000
_cell.length_b   1.000
_cell.length_c   1.000
_cell.angle_alpha   90.00
_cell.angle_beta   90.00
_cell.angle_gamma   90.00
#
_symmetry.space_group_name_H-M   'P 1'
#
loop_
_entity.id
_entity.type
_entity.pdbx_description
1 polymer ?
#
loop_
_entity_poly.entity_id
_entity_poly.type
_entity_poly.pdbx_seq_one_letter_code
_entity_poly.pdbx_strand_id
1 'polypeptide(L)' 'ICQSTMSQAKPGMRKPVFTKVDQLRPGTGGHTLTVKVVSSNMVLQKGRPDRPLVRQMRIAECLVGDETGSIVFTARNEQ' A
#
# COMPACT_ATOMS: atom_id res chain seq x y z
N ILE A 1 26.07 32.78 -24.55
CA ILE A 1 24.85 32.08 -25.02
C ILE A 1 24.23 31.42 -23.80
N CYS A 2 23.16 32.01 -23.27
CA CYS A 2 22.42 31.47 -22.12
C CYS A 2 21.58 30.28 -22.60
N GLN A 3 21.77 29.10 -21.99
CA GLN A 3 20.86 27.97 -22.21
C GLN A 3 19.83 27.96 -21.09
N SER A 4 18.58 28.24 -21.46
CA SER A 4 17.41 28.19 -20.59
C SER A 4 17.05 26.73 -20.29
N THR A 5 17.06 26.32 -19.02
CA THR A 5 16.55 25.02 -18.59
C THR A 5 15.02 25.08 -18.53
N MET A 6 14.35 24.33 -19.41
CA MET A 6 12.89 24.16 -19.34
C MET A 6 12.53 23.42 -18.05
N SER A 7 11.77 24.08 -17.18
CA SER A 7 11.07 23.45 -16.07
C SER A 7 10.00 22.52 -16.63
N GLN A 8 10.24 21.21 -16.59
CA GLN A 8 9.18 20.23 -16.85
C GLN A 8 8.05 20.44 -15.84
N ALA A 9 6.94 20.99 -16.29
CA ALA A 9 5.71 21.06 -15.51
C ALA A 9 5.29 19.64 -15.15
N LYS A 10 5.22 19.33 -13.84
CA LYS A 10 4.72 18.05 -13.36
C LYS A 10 3.29 17.86 -13.91
N PRO A 11 3.00 16.79 -14.65
CA PRO A 11 1.65 16.54 -15.13
C PRO A 11 0.68 16.54 -13.95
N GLY A 12 -0.43 17.27 -14.09
CA GLY A 12 -1.41 17.42 -13.03
C GLY A 12 -1.88 16.07 -12.52
N MET A 13 -1.83 15.87 -11.19
CA MET A 13 -2.30 14.65 -10.56
C MET A 13 -3.79 14.48 -10.88
N ARG A 14 -4.15 13.36 -11.52
CA ARG A 14 -5.55 13.03 -11.80
C ARG A 14 -6.29 12.91 -10.45
N LYS A 15 -7.52 13.42 -10.39
CA LYS A 15 -8.35 13.28 -9.19
C LYS A 15 -8.46 11.79 -8.84
N PRO A 16 -8.22 11.40 -7.56
CA PRO A 16 -8.37 10.02 -7.16
C PRO A 16 -9.82 9.59 -7.33
N VAL A 17 -10.02 8.45 -7.97
CA VAL A 17 -11.33 7.79 -8.05
C VAL A 17 -11.32 6.70 -7.01
N PHE A 18 -12.26 6.78 -6.08
CA PHE A 18 -12.41 5.78 -5.04
C PHE A 18 -13.24 4.62 -5.56
N THR A 19 -12.68 3.43 -5.47
CA THR A 19 -13.34 2.16 -5.81
C THR A 19 -13.81 1.49 -4.52
N LYS A 20 -14.75 0.55 -4.63
CA LYS A 20 -15.26 -0.25 -3.51
C LYS A 20 -14.65 -1.65 -3.52
N VAL A 21 -14.73 -2.33 -2.38
CA VAL A 21 -14.12 -3.66 -2.20
C VAL A 21 -14.72 -4.69 -3.17
N ASP A 22 -16.03 -4.64 -3.43
CA ASP A 22 -16.74 -5.55 -4.35
C ASP A 22 -16.29 -5.49 -5.82
N GLN A 23 -15.70 -4.37 -6.24
CA GLN A 23 -15.26 -4.10 -7.61
C GLN A 23 -13.82 -4.57 -7.88
N LEU A 24 -13.11 -5.05 -6.86
CA LEU A 24 -11.75 -5.53 -7.00
C LEU A 24 -11.69 -6.82 -7.82
N ARG A 25 -10.75 -6.87 -8.77
CA ARG A 25 -10.49 -8.05 -9.59
C ARG A 25 -9.02 -8.45 -9.56
N PRO A 26 -8.70 -9.76 -9.53
CA PRO A 26 -7.33 -10.23 -9.67
C PRO A 26 -6.67 -9.68 -10.93
N GLY A 27 -5.38 -9.34 -10.85
CA GLY A 27 -4.61 -8.80 -11.98
C GLY A 27 -4.81 -7.30 -12.25
N THR A 28 -5.64 -6.60 -11.46
CA THR A 28 -5.80 -5.14 -11.52
C THR A 28 -5.02 -4.45 -10.40
N GLY A 29 -4.60 -3.19 -10.62
CA GLY A 29 -3.83 -2.41 -9.64
C GLY A 29 -4.00 -0.91 -9.82
N GLY A 30 -3.51 -0.12 -8.86
CA GLY A 30 -3.67 1.34 -8.86
C GLY A 30 -5.03 1.83 -8.34
N HIS A 31 -5.77 0.97 -7.64
CA HIS A 31 -7.05 1.33 -7.02
C HIS A 31 -6.83 2.19 -5.78
N THR A 32 -7.72 3.15 -5.57
CA THR A 32 -7.80 3.91 -4.32
C THR A 32 -9.06 3.48 -3.59
N LEU A 33 -8.93 3.01 -2.35
CA LEU A 33 -10.05 2.51 -1.54
C LEU A 33 -10.08 3.26 -0.21
N THR A 34 -11.28 3.44 0.34
CA THR A 34 -11.47 3.86 1.73
C THR A 34 -12.04 2.68 2.50
N VAL A 35 -11.21 2.10 3.37
CA VAL A 35 -11.56 0.90 4.15
C VAL A 35 -11.29 1.13 5.62
N LYS A 36 -12.07 0.46 6.47
CA LYS A 36 -11.86 0.39 7.91
C LYS A 36 -11.00 -0.83 8.23
N VAL A 37 -10.00 -0.64 9.09
CA VAL A 37 -9.24 -1.75 9.66
C VAL A 37 -10.05 -2.37 10.79
N VAL A 38 -10.32 -3.67 10.67
CA VAL A 38 -11.05 -4.45 11.68
C VAL A 38 -10.07 -5.12 12.63
N SER A 39 -9.03 -5.77 12.09
CA SER A 39 -7.98 -6.42 12.86
C SER A 39 -6.65 -6.39 12.13
N SER A 40 -5.54 -6.42 12.86
CA SER A 40 -4.18 -6.54 12.31
C SER A 40 -3.39 -7.55 13.13
N ASN A 41 -2.88 -8.59 12.46
CA ASN A 41 -2.13 -9.67 13.08
C ASN A 41 -0.74 -9.76 12.45
N MET A 42 0.32 -9.66 13.25
CA MET A 42 1.67 -9.92 12.78
C MET A 42 1.89 -11.41 12.55
N VAL A 43 2.03 -11.81 11.29
CA VAL A 43 2.20 -13.22 10.90
C VAL A 43 3.67 -13.60 10.67
N LEU A 44 4.58 -12.64 10.49
CA LEU A 44 5.98 -12.94 10.24
C LEU A 44 6.93 -11.90 10.84
N GLN A 45 7.79 -12.36 11.75
CA GLN A 45 8.93 -11.63 12.29
C GLN A 45 10.19 -12.49 12.17
N LYS A 46 10.82 -12.53 10.99
CA LYS A 46 12.06 -13.30 10.81
C LYS A 46 13.27 -12.47 11.22
N GLY A 47 13.65 -12.54 12.50
CA GLY A 47 14.97 -12.11 12.97
C GLY A 47 15.97 -13.25 12.84
N ARG A 48 17.15 -13.02 12.22
CA ARG A 48 18.31 -13.92 12.36
C ARG A 48 19.13 -13.43 13.56
N PRO A 49 19.55 -14.31 14.48
CA PRO A 49 20.29 -13.89 15.68
C PRO A 49 21.68 -13.28 15.38
N ASP A 50 22.29 -13.58 14.21
CA ASP A 50 23.70 -13.25 13.93
C ASP A 50 23.96 -12.15 12.86
N ARG A 51 22.98 -11.32 12.50
CA ARG A 51 23.23 -10.24 11.51
C ARG A 51 22.66 -8.89 11.93
N PRO A 52 23.35 -7.76 11.58
CA PRO A 52 22.87 -6.42 11.89
C PRO A 52 21.42 -6.21 11.44
N LEU A 53 20.67 -5.53 12.29
CA LEU A 53 19.25 -5.15 12.25
C LEU A 53 18.88 -4.29 11.02
N VAL A 54 19.21 -4.73 9.81
CA VAL A 54 19.05 -3.92 8.59
C VAL A 54 17.88 -4.41 7.73
N ARG A 55 17.37 -5.64 7.94
CA ARG A 55 16.27 -6.21 7.14
C ARG A 55 15.36 -7.16 7.93
N GLN A 56 14.85 -6.72 9.07
CA GLN A 56 13.80 -7.48 9.74
C GLN A 56 12.47 -7.20 9.02
N MET A 57 12.13 -8.05 8.04
CA MET A 57 10.86 -7.96 7.34
C MET A 57 9.73 -8.30 8.32
N ARG A 58 8.87 -7.32 8.61
CA ARG A 58 7.65 -7.52 9.39
C ARG A 58 6.50 -7.65 8.42
N ILE A 59 5.73 -8.73 8.50
CA ILE A 59 4.52 -8.89 7.70
C ILE A 59 3.33 -8.95 8.67
N ALA A 60 2.33 -8.13 8.40
CA ALA A 60 1.05 -8.19 9.07
C ALA A 60 -0.06 -8.54 8.06
N GLU A 61 -0.96 -9.40 8.48
CA GLU A 61 -2.22 -9.62 7.79
C GLU A 61 -3.30 -8.82 8.50
N CYS A 62 -3.89 -7.88 7.77
CA CYS A 62 -4.92 -6.98 8.24
C CYS A 62 -6.25 -7.36 7.59
N LEU A 63 -7.29 -7.57 8.39
CA LEU A 63 -8.65 -7.64 7.88
C LEU A 63 -9.16 -6.21 7.73
N VAL A 64 -9.47 -5.81 6.51
CA VAL A 64 -9.96 -4.46 6.18
C VAL A 64 -11.22 -4.57 5.33
N GLY A 65 -12.15 -3.64 5.50
CA GLY A 65 -13.41 -3.67 4.75
C GLY A 65 -14.15 -2.35 4.72
N ASP A 66 -15.11 -2.27 3.81
CA ASP A 66 -16.06 -1.18 3.68
C ASP A 66 -17.49 -1.73 3.78
N GLU A 67 -18.50 -0.94 3.42
CA GLU A 67 -19.89 -1.39 3.42
C GLU A 67 -20.20 -2.50 2.40
N THR A 68 -19.32 -2.73 1.41
CA THR A 68 -19.51 -3.71 0.32
C THR A 68 -18.86 -5.05 0.61
N GLY A 69 -17.82 -5.09 1.44
CA GLY A 69 -17.16 -6.33 1.83
C GLY A 69 -15.87 -6.13 2.59
N SER A 70 -15.21 -7.25 2.90
CA SER A 70 -13.93 -7.29 3.60
C SER A 70 -12.91 -8.12 2.84
N ILE A 71 -11.65 -7.70 2.89
CA ILE A 71 -10.49 -8.36 2.28
C ILE A 71 -9.36 -8.51 3.28
N VAL A 72 -8.49 -9.49 3.03
CA VAL A 72 -7.22 -9.64 3.74
C VAL A 72 -6.17 -8.79 3.02
N PHE A 73 -5.60 -7.83 3.74
CA PHE A 73 -4.53 -6.95 3.28
C PHE A 73 -3.21 -7.33 3.94
N THR A 74 -2.21 -7.66 3.13
CA THR A 74 -0.85 -7.93 3.65
C THR A 74 -0.05 -6.64 3.72
N ALA A 75 0.14 -6.10 4.92
CA ALA A 75 0.99 -4.96 5.19
C ALA A 75 2.44 -5.40 5.41
N ARG A 76 3.40 -4.59 4.95
CA ARG A 76 4.84 -4.86 5.14
C ARG A 76 5.49 -3.73 5.93
N ASN A 77 6.31 -4.08 6.92
CA ASN A 77 7.08 -3.19 7.77
C ASN A 77 6.21 -2.21 8.59
N GLU A 78 6.29 -0.91 8.33
CA GLU A 78 5.56 0.16 9.04
C GLU A 78 4.29 0.61 8.30
N GLN A 79 3.90 -0.11 7.25
CA GLN A 79 2.65 0.11 6.50
C GLN A 79 1.41 -0.25 7.29
#